data_AF-A0A7V4MS48-F1
#
_entry.id   AF-A0A7V4MS48-F1
#
_cell.length_a   1.000
_cell.length_b   1.000
_cell.length_c   1.000
_cell.angle_alpha   90.00
_cell.angle_beta   90.00
_cell.angle_gamma   90.00
#
_symmetry.space_group_name_H-M   'P 1'
#
loop_
_entity.id
_entity.type
_entity.pdbx_description
1 polymer ?
#
loop_
_entity_poly.entity_id
_entity_poly.type
_entity_poly.pdbx_seq_one_letter_code
_entity_poly.pdbx_strand_id
1 'polypeptide(L)'
;MSAWSAPGLATVQGCWGDWHWQPETAPCDASACDRLSADCERLLSQGGYPHMIGGGNLVVAQSGGPTAVINNSLAGIVHAALREPSIEGIYGARFGIQGVLNEQLLDLRQVPDDVWAGLRATPAAALGSVRHKLTDDDCQRILAVFRKHRVRYFLHIGGNDSMDTTHRVHLAAQHAG
;
A
#
# COMPACT_ATOMS: atom_id res chain seq x y z
N MET A 1 9.23 8.83 31.99
CA MET A 1 8.99 7.80 30.95
C MET A 1 7.93 8.37 30.02
N SER A 2 8.36 9.01 28.95
CA SER A 2 7.47 9.74 28.02
C SER A 2 6.71 8.77 27.14
N ALA A 3 5.38 8.76 27.29
CA ALA A 3 4.45 8.06 26.42
C ALA A 3 4.57 8.60 24.99
N TRP A 4 4.87 7.72 24.04
CA TRP A 4 4.88 8.01 22.62
C TRP A 4 3.61 7.39 22.04
N SER A 5 2.66 8.21 21.64
CA SER A 5 1.47 7.81 20.87
C SER A 5 1.84 7.87 19.39
N ALA A 6 1.89 6.73 18.70
CA ALA A 6 2.14 6.69 17.26
C ALA A 6 0.79 6.85 16.54
N PRO A 7 0.52 7.95 15.82
CA PRO A 7 -0.74 8.08 15.14
C PRO A 7 -0.64 7.35 13.79
N GLY A 8 -1.52 6.36 13.60
CA GLY A 8 -2.09 5.87 12.34
C GLY A 8 -1.12 5.50 11.21
N LEU A 9 -0.98 4.19 10.96
CA LEU A 9 -0.48 3.68 9.68
C LEU A 9 -1.58 3.90 8.62
N ALA A 10 -1.31 4.75 7.63
CA ALA A 10 -2.25 4.99 6.53
C ALA A 10 -2.05 3.91 5.46
N THR A 11 -2.93 2.92 5.45
CA THR A 11 -3.17 2.03 4.31
C THR A 11 -4.33 2.62 3.52
N VAL A 12 -4.11 2.93 2.24
CA VAL A 12 -5.21 3.24 1.33
C VAL A 12 -5.96 1.93 1.06
N GLN A 13 -6.96 1.66 1.90
CA GLN A 13 -7.90 0.58 1.68
C GLN A 13 -8.92 1.06 0.65
N GLY A 14 -8.83 0.55 -0.58
CA GLY A 14 -9.95 0.63 -1.50
C GLY A 14 -11.17 -0.04 -0.83
N CYS A 15 -12.30 0.65 -0.81
CA CYS A 15 -13.56 0.15 -0.27
C CYS A 15 -14.05 -1.04 -1.12
N TRP A 16 -13.74 -2.27 -0.70
CA TRP A 16 -14.28 -3.48 -1.32
C TRP A 16 -14.77 -4.42 -0.21
N GLY A 17 -16.01 -4.21 0.26
CA GLY A 17 -16.67 -5.09 1.21
C GLY A 17 -17.25 -6.35 0.56
N ASP A 18 -17.31 -7.42 1.36
CA ASP A 18 -18.05 -8.70 1.25
C ASP A 18 -18.40 -9.26 -0.14
N TRP A 19 -17.55 -10.16 -0.66
CA TRP A 19 -17.85 -10.98 -1.82
C TRP A 19 -18.15 -12.44 -1.43
N HIS A 20 -19.44 -12.78 -1.32
CA HIS A 20 -19.89 -14.08 -1.80
C HIS A 20 -19.91 -14.01 -3.33
N TRP A 21 -19.00 -14.73 -3.99
CA TRP A 21 -18.97 -14.82 -5.46
C TRP A 21 -20.26 -15.49 -5.96
N GLN A 22 -21.11 -14.73 -6.65
CA GLN A 22 -22.23 -15.27 -7.42
C GLN A 22 -21.91 -15.21 -8.93
N PRO A 23 -22.27 -16.24 -9.71
CA PRO A 23 -21.89 -16.35 -11.11
C PRO A 23 -22.63 -15.36 -12.04
N GLU A 24 -21.84 -14.50 -12.69
CA GLU A 24 -21.90 -13.88 -14.04
C GLU A 24 -23.23 -13.58 -14.79
N THR A 25 -24.40 -13.47 -14.15
CA THR A 25 -25.62 -13.00 -14.85
C THR A 25 -26.43 -11.91 -14.17
N ALA A 26 -25.93 -11.31 -13.08
CA ALA A 26 -26.54 -10.11 -12.51
C ALA A 26 -26.08 -8.85 -13.28
N PRO A 27 -26.99 -7.99 -13.79
CA PRO A 27 -26.60 -6.73 -14.42
C PRO A 27 -25.85 -5.87 -13.40
N CYS A 28 -24.76 -5.23 -13.85
CA CYS A 28 -24.02 -4.25 -13.05
C CYS A 28 -25.00 -3.16 -12.58
N ASP A 29 -25.33 -3.15 -11.29
CA ASP A 29 -26.15 -2.10 -10.70
C ASP A 29 -25.35 -0.80 -10.68
N ALA A 30 -25.57 0.03 -11.70
CA ALA A 30 -24.95 1.35 -11.83
C ALA A 30 -25.17 2.20 -10.57
N SER A 31 -26.28 2.00 -9.83
CA SER A 31 -26.55 2.74 -8.60
C SER A 31 -25.64 2.33 -7.43
N ALA A 32 -25.06 1.13 -7.45
CA ALA A 32 -24.01 0.75 -6.49
C ALA A 32 -22.69 1.46 -6.79
N CYS A 33 -22.35 1.61 -8.08
CA CYS A 33 -21.16 2.36 -8.52
C CYS A 33 -21.30 3.87 -8.22
N ASP A 34 -22.49 4.44 -8.43
CA ASP A 34 -22.78 5.84 -8.13
C ASP A 34 -22.76 6.13 -6.62
N ARG A 35 -23.30 5.23 -5.78
CA ARG A 35 -23.20 5.36 -4.30
C ARG A 35 -21.76 5.27 -3.80
N LEU A 36 -20.93 4.41 -4.39
CA LEU A 36 -19.49 4.31 -4.10
C LEU A 36 -18.73 5.59 -4.47
N SER A 37 -19.10 6.23 -5.59
CA SER A 37 -18.52 7.52 -6.00
C SER A 37 -18.89 8.65 -5.02
N ALA A 38 -20.15 8.69 -4.59
CA ALA A 38 -20.65 9.68 -3.64
C ALA A 38 -20.06 9.50 -2.22
N ASP A 39 -19.85 8.26 -1.78
CA ASP A 39 -19.20 7.98 -0.49
C ASP A 39 -17.69 8.28 -0.52
N CYS A 40 -17.01 8.03 -1.64
CA CYS A 40 -15.62 8.47 -1.82
C CYS A 40 -15.50 10.01 -1.83
N GLU A 41 -16.36 10.72 -2.56
CA GLU A 41 -16.37 12.19 -2.56
C GLU A 41 -16.71 12.78 -1.20
N ARG A 42 -17.60 12.13 -0.44
CA ARG A 42 -17.94 12.51 0.94
C ARG A 42 -16.75 12.30 1.90
N LEU A 43 -16.01 11.20 1.78
CA LEU A 43 -14.80 10.96 2.58
C LEU A 43 -13.66 11.93 2.23
N LEU A 44 -13.52 12.29 0.95
CA LEU A 44 -12.54 13.28 0.49
C LEU A 44 -12.90 14.72 0.89
N SER A 45 -14.20 15.07 0.91
CA SER A 45 -14.69 16.41 1.28
C SER A 45 -14.77 16.66 2.78
N GLN A 46 -14.79 15.61 3.62
CA GLN A 46 -14.81 15.74 5.07
C GLN A 46 -13.45 16.05 5.70
N GLY A 47 -12.38 16.23 4.92
CA GLY A 47 -11.08 16.72 5.44
C GLY A 47 -10.52 15.92 6.61
N GLY A 48 -10.84 14.63 6.67
CA GLY A 48 -10.74 13.80 7.87
C GLY A 48 -9.48 12.94 7.94
N TYR A 49 -8.30 13.48 7.62
CA TYR A 49 -7.06 12.95 8.17
C TYR A 49 -6.42 14.08 8.96
N PRO A 50 -6.20 13.93 10.28
CA PRO A 50 -5.48 14.94 11.04
C PRO A 50 -4.18 15.20 10.29
N HIS A 51 -3.87 16.47 10.04
CA HIS A 51 -2.57 16.89 9.57
C HIS A 51 -1.52 16.30 10.53
N MET A 52 -0.97 15.14 10.17
CA MET A 52 -0.11 14.34 11.01
C MET A 52 1.21 15.07 11.17
N ILE A 53 1.45 15.60 12.38
CA ILE A 53 2.70 16.26 12.73
C ILE A 53 3.76 15.17 12.91
N GLY A 54 4.54 14.91 11.86
CA GLY A 54 5.74 14.07 11.90
C GLY A 54 5.95 13.29 10.61
N GLY A 55 7.07 13.56 9.93
CA GLY A 55 7.47 12.85 8.73
C GLY A 55 7.75 11.37 8.97
N GLY A 56 7.66 10.59 7.90
CA GLY A 56 7.86 9.15 7.96
C GLY A 56 8.17 8.52 6.62
N ASN A 57 8.49 7.23 6.66
CA ASN A 57 8.91 6.50 5.48
C ASN A 57 7.72 5.83 4.78
N LEU A 58 7.82 5.75 3.46
CA LEU A 58 6.90 5.03 2.59
C LEU A 58 7.53 3.69 2.20
N VAL A 59 6.76 2.61 2.34
CA VAL A 59 7.08 1.31 1.74
C VAL A 59 6.08 1.02 0.63
N VAL A 60 6.59 0.67 -0.55
CA VAL A 60 5.81 0.22 -1.71
C VAL A 60 6.13 -1.24 -1.99
N ALA A 61 5.11 -2.04 -2.25
CA ALA A 61 5.26 -3.47 -2.52
C ALA A 61 4.39 -3.87 -3.71
N GLN A 62 4.90 -4.69 -4.62
CA GLN A 62 4.14 -5.29 -5.73
C GLN A 62 3.71 -6.72 -5.36
N SER A 63 2.49 -7.11 -5.73
CA SER A 63 1.95 -8.45 -5.48
C SER A 63 1.00 -8.88 -6.61
N GLY A 64 0.66 -10.18 -6.63
CA GLY A 64 -0.20 -10.79 -7.64
C GLY A 64 0.51 -11.14 -8.95
N GLY A 65 -0.29 -11.47 -9.97
CA GLY A 65 0.20 -11.73 -11.33
C GLY A 65 0.79 -10.44 -11.93
N PRO A 66 2.05 -10.43 -12.38
CA PRO A 66 2.63 -9.25 -12.99
C PRO A 66 1.85 -8.82 -14.25
N THR A 67 1.63 -7.51 -14.42
CA THR A 67 0.93 -6.97 -15.59
C THR A 67 1.89 -6.18 -16.48
N ALA A 68 1.43 -5.81 -17.69
CA ALA A 68 2.22 -4.98 -18.60
C ALA A 68 2.49 -3.56 -18.07
N VAL A 69 1.70 -3.08 -17.09
CA VAL A 69 1.71 -1.68 -16.65
C VAL A 69 1.96 -1.49 -15.15
N ILE A 70 2.18 -2.57 -14.38
CA ILE A 70 2.35 -2.49 -12.92
C ILE A 70 3.51 -1.58 -12.49
N ASN A 71 4.55 -1.45 -13.32
CA ASN A 71 5.68 -0.56 -13.08
C ASN A 71 5.34 0.92 -13.28
N ASN A 72 4.32 1.25 -14.08
CA ASN A 72 3.83 2.63 -14.19
C ASN A 72 3.18 3.10 -12.87
N SER A 73 2.45 2.21 -12.19
CA SER A 73 1.91 2.51 -10.85
C SER A 73 3.03 2.75 -9.85
N LEU A 74 4.06 1.90 -9.85
CA LEU A 74 5.24 2.06 -8.99
C LEU A 74 5.94 3.41 -9.25
N ALA A 75 6.25 3.71 -10.51
CA ALA A 75 6.89 4.98 -10.89
C ALA A 75 6.03 6.19 -10.51
N GLY A 76 4.71 6.12 -10.70
CA GLY A 76 3.77 7.16 -10.31
C GLY A 76 3.79 7.44 -8.81
N ILE A 77 3.79 6.38 -8.00
CA ILE A 77 3.88 6.47 -6.53
C ILE A 77 5.21 7.12 -6.12
N VAL A 78 6.34 6.66 -6.66
CA VAL A 78 7.66 7.19 -6.30
C VAL A 78 7.75 8.68 -6.67
N HIS A 79 7.35 9.06 -7.88
CA HIS A 79 7.37 10.46 -8.31
C HIS A 79 6.42 11.34 -7.49
N ALA A 80 5.27 10.84 -7.06
CA ALA A 80 4.36 11.57 -6.19
C ALA A 80 4.98 11.74 -4.79
N ALA A 81 5.54 10.68 -4.23
CA ALA A 81 6.16 10.68 -2.91
C ALA A 81 7.40 11.58 -2.83
N LEU A 82 8.20 11.68 -3.90
CA LEU A 82 9.33 12.60 -3.98
C LEU A 82 8.93 14.08 -3.87
N ARG A 83 7.67 14.43 -4.17
CA ARG A 83 7.15 15.80 -4.06
C ARG A 83 6.47 16.08 -2.73
N GLU A 84 6.28 15.07 -1.89
CA GLU A 84 5.53 15.16 -0.64
C GLU A 84 6.50 15.36 0.54
N PRO A 85 6.53 16.55 1.19
CA PRO A 85 7.50 16.86 2.24
C PRO A 85 7.38 15.97 3.49
N SER A 86 6.21 15.37 3.73
CA SER A 86 6.00 14.46 4.86
C SER A 86 6.63 13.07 4.67
N ILE A 87 7.06 12.73 3.45
CA ILE A 87 7.70 11.44 3.13
C ILE A 87 9.22 11.59 3.15
N GLU A 88 9.85 11.07 4.21
CA GLU A 88 11.29 11.17 4.46
C GLU A 88 12.10 10.13 3.66
N GLY A 89 11.53 8.95 3.42
CA GLY A 89 12.19 7.82 2.75
C GLY A 89 11.21 7.03 1.89
N ILE A 90 11.68 6.49 0.77
CA ILE A 90 10.85 5.74 -0.17
C ILE A 90 11.51 4.39 -0.41
N TYR A 91 10.89 3.32 0.06
CA TYR A 91 11.43 1.98 0.02
C TYR A 91 10.57 1.04 -0.81
N GLY A 92 11.20 0.19 -1.62
CA GLY A 92 10.57 -0.89 -2.36
C GLY A 92 10.79 -2.23 -1.66
N ALA A 93 9.74 -2.94 -1.33
CA ALA A 93 9.84 -4.27 -0.74
C ALA A 93 10.07 -5.33 -1.82
N ARG A 94 11.21 -6.04 -1.75
CA ARG A 94 11.57 -7.09 -2.72
C ARG A 94 10.67 -8.30 -2.54
N PHE A 95 10.04 -8.78 -3.61
CA PHE A 95 9.06 -9.87 -3.58
C PHE A 95 7.84 -9.58 -2.68
N GLY A 96 7.31 -8.37 -2.77
CA GLY A 96 6.06 -8.00 -2.11
C GLY A 96 6.13 -8.03 -0.58
N ILE A 97 5.10 -8.59 0.06
CA ILE A 97 4.99 -8.60 1.53
C ILE A 97 6.07 -9.45 2.21
N GLN A 98 6.59 -10.45 1.51
CA GLN A 98 7.69 -11.27 2.02
C GLN A 98 8.99 -10.48 2.13
N GLY A 99 9.20 -9.49 1.26
CA GLY A 99 10.29 -8.54 1.39
C GLY A 99 10.22 -7.72 2.67
N VAL A 100 9.01 -7.37 3.12
CA VAL A 100 8.81 -6.68 4.39
C VAL A 100 9.18 -7.60 5.55
N LEU A 101 8.66 -8.84 5.57
CA LEU A 101 8.96 -9.83 6.61
C LEU A 101 10.46 -10.11 6.76
N ASN A 102 11.17 -10.15 5.63
CA ASN A 102 12.61 -10.41 5.55
C ASN A 102 13.48 -9.14 5.60
N GLU A 103 12.89 -7.96 5.77
CA GLU A 103 13.59 -6.66 5.75
C GLU A 103 14.45 -6.43 4.48
N GLN A 104 13.98 -6.94 3.34
CA GLN A 104 14.58 -6.73 2.03
C GLN A 104 13.98 -5.48 1.37
N LEU A 105 14.33 -4.32 1.93
CA LEU A 105 13.86 -3.02 1.49
C LEU A 105 14.93 -2.31 0.64
N LEU A 106 14.59 -1.96 -0.60
CA LEU A 106 15.45 -1.17 -1.49
C LEU A 106 15.10 0.31 -1.39
N ASP A 107 16.11 1.18 -1.25
CA ASP A 107 15.89 2.63 -1.32
C ASP A 107 15.63 3.06 -2.77
N LEU A 108 14.38 3.46 -3.05
CA LEU A 108 13.93 3.86 -4.37
C LEU A 108 14.39 5.28 -4.75
N ARG A 109 14.86 6.07 -3.79
CA ARG A 109 15.41 7.42 -4.06
C ARG A 109 16.79 7.35 -4.72
N GLN A 110 17.47 6.22 -4.59
CA GLN A 110 18.79 5.98 -5.19
C GLN A 110 18.70 5.40 -6.61
N VAL A 111 17.49 5.08 -7.09
CA VAL A 111 17.27 4.58 -8.44
C VAL A 111 17.36 5.75 -9.43
N PRO A 112 18.26 5.69 -10.43
CA PRO A 112 18.41 6.76 -11.40
C PRO A 112 17.17 6.96 -12.30
N ASP A 113 16.97 8.18 -12.81
CA ASP A 113 15.78 8.56 -13.59
C ASP A 113 15.63 7.78 -14.92
N ASP A 114 16.75 7.38 -15.55
CA ASP A 114 16.73 6.57 -16.77
C ASP A 114 16.22 5.15 -16.52
N VAL A 115 16.52 4.58 -15.35
CA VAL A 115 15.94 3.31 -14.89
C VAL A 115 14.43 3.44 -14.74
N TRP A 116 13.93 4.54 -14.16
CA TRP A 116 12.49 4.78 -14.06
C TRP A 116 11.83 4.90 -15.44
N ALA A 117 12.47 5.60 -16.39
CA ALA A 117 11.99 5.68 -17.77
C ALA A 117 11.93 4.29 -18.43
N GLY A 118 12.94 3.45 -18.23
CA GLY A 118 12.96 2.07 -18.73
C GLY A 118 11.89 1.17 -18.09
N LEU A 119 11.69 1.29 -16.77
CA LEU A 119 10.70 0.48 -16.03
C LEU A 119 9.27 0.75 -16.49
N ARG A 120 8.94 1.99 -16.89
CA ARG A 120 7.62 2.35 -17.41
C ARG A 120 7.23 1.61 -18.69
N ALA A 121 8.22 1.21 -19.49
CA ALA A 121 8.05 0.41 -20.71
C ALA A 121 8.33 -1.09 -20.51
N THR A 122 8.73 -1.49 -19.30
CA THR A 122 9.08 -2.88 -18.99
C THR A 122 7.89 -3.59 -18.35
N PRO A 123 7.39 -4.70 -18.94
CA PRO A 123 6.33 -5.49 -18.33
C PRO A 123 6.85 -6.23 -17.09
N ALA A 124 5.94 -6.86 -16.37
CA ALA A 124 6.18 -7.56 -15.12
C ALA A 124 6.53 -6.65 -13.93
N ALA A 125 6.71 -7.24 -12.74
CA ALA A 125 6.88 -6.51 -11.49
C ALA A 125 8.37 -6.28 -11.21
N ALA A 126 8.84 -5.03 -11.27
CA ALA A 126 10.24 -4.66 -11.04
C ALA A 126 10.76 -5.04 -9.65
N LEU A 127 9.90 -4.95 -8.62
CA LEU A 127 10.25 -5.36 -7.25
C LEU A 127 10.12 -6.88 -7.04
N GLY A 128 9.60 -7.61 -8.03
CA GLY A 128 9.13 -8.98 -7.87
C GLY A 128 7.77 -9.02 -7.16
N SER A 129 7.14 -10.19 -7.21
CA SER A 129 5.82 -10.44 -6.62
C SER A 129 5.80 -11.80 -5.94
N VAL A 130 4.96 -11.94 -4.92
CA VAL A 130 4.70 -13.20 -4.23
C VAL A 130 3.21 -13.30 -3.87
N ARG A 131 2.73 -14.55 -3.77
CA ARG A 131 1.41 -14.89 -3.21
C ARG A 131 1.58 -15.54 -1.84
N HIS A 132 1.91 -14.73 -0.84
CA HIS A 132 2.00 -15.15 0.56
C HIS A 132 0.71 -14.79 1.28
N LYS A 133 0.06 -15.76 1.93
CA LYS A 133 -1.10 -15.51 2.78
C LYS A 133 -0.61 -15.21 4.19
N LEU A 134 -1.02 -14.05 4.73
CA LEU A 134 -0.59 -13.62 6.06
C LEU A 134 -1.11 -14.54 7.16
N THR A 135 -0.26 -14.79 8.14
CA THR A 135 -0.62 -15.27 9.48
C THR A 135 -0.69 -14.10 10.46
N ASP A 136 -1.16 -14.34 11.68
CA ASP A 136 -1.21 -13.29 12.71
C ASP A 136 0.21 -12.92 13.20
N ASP A 137 1.12 -13.90 13.27
CA ASP A 137 2.53 -13.68 13.56
C ASP A 137 3.20 -12.81 12.48
N ASP A 138 2.85 -13.03 11.20
CA ASP A 138 3.34 -12.18 10.10
C ASP A 138 2.91 -10.73 10.31
N CYS A 139 1.67 -10.48 10.74
CA CYS A 139 1.17 -9.13 10.98
C CYS A 139 1.97 -8.44 12.09
N GLN A 140 2.24 -9.12 13.20
CA GLN A 140 3.07 -8.59 14.28
C GLN A 140 4.49 -8.28 13.80
N ARG A 141 5.07 -9.18 13.01
CA ARG A 141 6.39 -9.00 12.41
C ARG A 141 6.44 -7.81 11.47
N ILE A 142 5.45 -7.65 10.60
CA ILE A 142 5.32 -6.50 9.68
C ILE A 142 5.26 -5.19 10.47
N LEU A 143 4.44 -5.12 11.52
CA LEU A 143 4.34 -3.93 12.37
C LEU A 143 5.66 -3.62 13.08
N ALA A 144 6.38 -4.64 13.53
CA ALA A 144 7.71 -4.45 14.12
C ALA A 144 8.72 -3.88 13.10
N VAL A 145 8.71 -4.37 11.85
CA VAL A 145 9.51 -3.81 10.74
C VAL A 145 9.13 -2.37 10.48
N PHE A 146 7.84 -2.07 10.36
CA PHE A 146 7.36 -0.72 10.10
C PHE A 146 7.76 0.26 11.21
N ARG A 147 7.65 -0.14 12.48
CA ARG A 147 8.12 0.67 13.62
C ARG A 147 9.63 0.89 13.56
N LYS A 148 10.42 -0.16 13.33
CA LYS A 148 11.89 -0.09 13.22
C LYS A 148 12.33 0.88 12.12
N HIS A 149 11.67 0.86 10.97
CA HIS A 149 12.00 1.69 9.81
C HIS A 149 11.19 2.99 9.75
N ARG A 150 10.48 3.37 10.82
CA ARG A 150 9.62 4.58 10.87
C ARG A 150 8.65 4.69 9.67
N VAL A 151 8.12 3.55 9.22
CA VAL A 151 7.18 3.47 8.10
C VAL A 151 5.82 3.98 8.58
N ARG A 152 5.28 4.96 7.86
CA ARG A 152 3.96 5.55 8.11
C ARG A 152 2.98 5.30 6.98
N TYR A 153 3.53 5.09 5.78
CA TYR A 153 2.76 4.83 4.57
C TYR A 153 3.13 3.46 4.02
N PHE A 154 2.13 2.64 3.76
CA PHE A 154 2.31 1.35 3.08
C PHE A 154 1.38 1.29 1.87
N LEU A 155 1.99 1.19 0.68
CA LEU A 155 1.27 1.10 -0.60
C LEU A 155 1.52 -0.28 -1.21
N HIS A 156 0.46 -1.06 -1.34
CA HIS A 156 0.54 -2.40 -1.91
C HIS A 156 -0.15 -2.46 -3.27
N ILE A 157 0.64 -2.58 -4.34
CA ILE A 157 0.16 -2.66 -5.73
C ILE A 157 -0.19 -4.11 -6.04
N GLY A 158 -1.47 -4.41 -6.23
CA GLY A 158 -1.92 -5.76 -6.56
C GLY A 158 -3.44 -5.84 -6.71
N GLY A 159 -3.95 -7.07 -6.74
CA GLY A 159 -5.40 -7.37 -6.83
C GLY A 159 -6.03 -7.67 -5.47
N ASN A 160 -7.12 -8.44 -5.47
CA ASN A 160 -7.93 -8.71 -4.26
C ASN A 160 -7.13 -9.32 -3.11
N ASP A 161 -6.30 -10.34 -3.35
CA ASP A 161 -5.47 -10.97 -2.30
C ASP A 161 -4.53 -9.95 -1.61
N SER A 162 -4.01 -9.01 -2.40
CA SER A 162 -3.13 -7.93 -1.92
C SER A 162 -3.91 -6.89 -1.10
N MET A 163 -5.17 -6.64 -1.45
CA MET A 163 -6.04 -5.75 -0.67
C MET A 163 -6.45 -6.39 0.67
N ASP A 164 -6.74 -7.69 0.69
CA ASP A 164 -6.99 -8.43 1.95
C ASP A 164 -5.77 -8.38 2.88
N THR A 165 -4.58 -8.63 2.33
CA THR A 165 -3.29 -8.46 3.03
C THR A 165 -3.16 -7.06 3.64
N THR A 166 -3.45 -6.03 2.84
CA THR A 166 -3.37 -4.63 3.29
C THR A 166 -4.39 -4.32 4.38
N HIS A 167 -5.61 -4.84 4.26
CA HIS A 167 -6.66 -4.68 5.26
C HIS A 167 -6.29 -5.34 6.59
N ARG A 168 -5.74 -6.56 6.57
CA ARG A 168 -5.29 -7.23 7.79
C ARG A 168 -4.16 -6.47 8.48
N VAL A 169 -3.20 -5.95 7.72
CA VAL A 169 -2.13 -5.09 8.25
C VAL A 169 -2.71 -3.79 8.85
N HIS A 170 -3.70 -3.18 8.19
CA HIS A 170 -4.40 -2.00 8.68
C HIS A 170 -5.06 -2.25 10.05
N LEU A 171 -5.87 -3.30 10.14
CA LEU A 171 -6.55 -3.66 11.38
C LEU A 171 -5.55 -3.99 12.48
N ALA A 172 -4.48 -4.73 12.17
CA ALA A 172 -3.42 -5.02 13.13
C ALA A 172 -2.75 -3.72 13.63
N ALA A 173 -2.48 -2.76 12.75
CA ALA A 173 -1.92 -1.46 13.13
C ALA A 173 -2.87 -0.65 14.02
N GLN A 174 -4.17 -0.62 13.70
CA GLN A 174 -5.17 0.06 14.53
C GLN A 174 -5.25 -0.52 15.95
N HIS A 175 -5.21 -1.85 16.07
CA HIS A 175 -5.23 -2.50 17.38
C HIS A 175 -3.93 -2.27 18.18
N ALA A 176 -2.80 -2.13 17.49
CA ALA A 176 -1.50 -2.02 18.13
C ALA A 176 -1.14 -0.59 18.59
N GLY A 177 -1.89 0.43 18.13
CA GLY A 177 -1.60 1.85 18.34
C GLY A 177 -0.25 2.30 17.81
#